data_AF-A0A673ALB4-F1
#
_entry.id   AF-A0A673ALB4-F1
#
_cell.length_a   1.000
_cell.length_b   1.000
_cell.length_c   1.000
_cell.angle_alpha   90.00
_cell.angle_beta   90.00
_cell.angle_gamma   90.00
#
_symmetry.space_group_name_H-M   'P 1'
#
loop_
_entity.id
_entity.type
_entity.pdbx_description
1 polymer ?
#
loop_
_entity_poly.entity_id
_entity_poly.type
_entity_poly.pdbx_seq_one_letter_code
_entity_poly.pdbx_strand_id
1 'polypeptide(L)'
;MIIFFLVGLTVHVVFFISIFDIYFTSPLVHGMTPQATPLAPPASRLVLVVADGLRADSLFTLLPNGSSRAPYLRGNIEKRGTWGVSHTRVPTESRPGHVALIAGFYEDVSAVAKGWKENPVEFDSVFNESSHTWCWGSPDILPMFAKGATGDHVYTHTYSAEEEDFASTDASKLDSWVFTQVTSFFHSAKSNSSLNATLHEDKNIFFLHLLGIDTNGHAHRPMSQEYLDNIGLVDAGVSHLVSVVEDFFGYDGKTAYVFTSDHGMTNWGSHGAGHPSETLTPLVVWGAGLIILLVLSLLFLKDWKLEHIQRVDVNQADIAPLMASLIGVPIPVNSVGVLPLLYLNNTHRFKAESMYTNAIQVLEQFKMKMTQKKETTLSFLFTPYHVVLGFVGWTSYVVLLILKTHASLNRHPNLTGQVRTYSSPCHSKFHQHI
;
A
#
# COMPACT_ATOMS: atom_id res chain seq x y z
N MET A 1 41.29 34.17 11.61
CA MET A 1 40.99 33.70 10.24
C MET A 1 41.05 32.18 10.12
N ILE A 2 42.17 31.53 10.45
CA ILE A 2 42.33 30.06 10.34
C ILE A 2 41.32 29.29 11.20
N ILE A 3 41.14 29.68 12.47
CA ILE A 3 40.15 29.04 13.37
C ILE A 3 38.72 29.14 12.81
N PHE A 4 38.34 30.32 12.30
CA PHE A 4 37.03 30.53 11.70
C PHE A 4 36.83 29.67 10.44
N PHE A 5 37.87 29.56 9.60
CA PHE A 5 37.85 28.69 8.43
C PHE A 5 37.73 27.20 8.82
N LEU A 6 38.51 26.74 9.81
CA LEU A 6 38.46 25.36 10.28
C LEU A 6 37.09 25.02 10.88
N VAL A 7 36.54 25.88 11.74
CA VAL A 7 35.19 25.70 12.31
C VAL A 7 34.13 25.69 11.20
N GLY A 8 34.20 26.64 10.26
CA GLY A 8 33.31 26.69 9.11
C GLY A 8 33.36 25.41 8.27
N LEU A 9 34.57 24.94 7.94
CA LEU A 9 34.76 23.70 7.19
C LEU A 9 34.22 22.48 7.96
N THR A 10 34.50 22.38 9.26
CA THR A 10 33.97 21.28 10.10
C THR A 10 32.44 21.27 10.12
N VAL A 11 31.79 22.42 10.26
CA VAL A 11 30.33 22.53 10.23
C VAL A 11 29.77 22.04 8.89
N HIS A 12 30.38 22.43 7.77
CA HIS A 12 29.93 21.98 6.45
C HIS A 12 30.15 20.49 6.23
N VAL A 13 31.28 19.93 6.69
CA VAL A 13 31.54 18.48 6.63
C VAL A 13 30.52 17.71 7.47
N VAL A 14 30.20 18.19 8.67
CA VAL A 14 29.16 17.57 9.53
C VAL A 14 27.79 17.62 8.85
N PHE A 15 27.38 18.77 8.30
CA PHE A 15 26.11 18.87 7.57
C PHE A 15 26.08 17.98 6.34
N PHE A 16 27.16 17.93 5.57
CA PHE A 16 27.26 17.06 4.41
C PHE A 16 27.11 15.58 4.79
N ILE A 17 27.83 15.11 5.82
CA ILE A 17 27.71 13.73 6.33
C ILE A 17 26.30 13.46 6.86
N SER A 18 25.66 14.44 7.53
CA SER A 18 24.30 14.28 8.05
C SER A 18 23.25 14.07 6.98
N ILE A 19 23.43 14.64 5.78
CA ILE A 19 22.54 14.39 4.63
C ILE A 19 22.59 12.90 4.24
N PHE A 20 23.79 12.31 4.21
CA PHE A 20 23.91 10.87 3.93
C PHE A 20 23.33 10.00 5.06
N ASP A 21 23.56 10.35 6.32
CA ASP A 21 22.99 9.61 7.46
C ASP A 21 21.46 9.66 7.49
N ILE A 22 20.86 10.82 7.17
CA ILE A 22 19.40 11.03 7.19
C ILE A 22 18.71 10.40 5.99
N TYR A 23 19.28 10.52 4.78
CA TYR A 23 18.61 10.18 3.52
C TYR A 23 19.16 8.93 2.82
N PHE A 24 20.21 8.29 3.34
CA PHE A 24 20.84 7.13 2.71
C PHE A 24 21.07 5.97 3.69
N THR A 25 20.22 5.86 4.71
CA THR A 25 20.25 4.76 5.69
C THR A 25 19.10 3.80 5.41
N SER A 26 19.43 2.50 5.28
CA SER A 26 18.42 1.47 5.01
C SER A 26 17.33 1.47 6.09
N PRO A 27 16.04 1.39 5.69
CA PRO A 27 14.96 1.22 6.65
C PRO A 27 15.01 -0.15 7.33
N LEU A 28 15.62 -1.14 6.67
CA LEU A 28 15.67 -2.53 7.10
C LEU A 28 16.43 -2.72 8.40
N VAL A 29 15.87 -3.58 9.22
CA VAL A 29 16.38 -3.99 10.53
C VAL A 29 16.40 -5.51 10.51
N HIS A 30 17.49 -6.10 10.97
CA HIS A 30 17.65 -7.55 10.99
C HIS A 30 17.70 -8.07 12.43
N GLY A 31 17.50 -9.39 12.60
CA GLY A 31 17.59 -10.06 13.90
C GLY A 31 16.31 -10.05 14.73
N MET A 32 15.18 -9.65 14.16
CA MET A 32 13.87 -9.74 14.81
C MET A 32 13.26 -11.13 14.66
N THR A 33 12.43 -11.51 15.63
CA THR A 33 11.62 -12.74 15.56
C THR A 33 10.26 -12.44 14.93
N PRO A 34 9.87 -13.11 13.84
CA PRO A 34 8.54 -12.98 13.24
C PRO A 34 7.42 -13.28 14.24
N GLN A 35 6.34 -12.49 14.21
CA GLN A 35 5.20 -12.63 15.12
C GLN A 35 3.93 -13.00 14.34
N ALA A 36 3.29 -14.11 14.72
CA ALA A 36 1.99 -14.54 14.18
C ALA A 36 0.89 -14.53 15.24
N THR A 37 -0.36 -14.38 14.81
CA THR A 37 -1.51 -14.52 15.70
C THR A 37 -1.68 -16.01 16.06
N PRO A 38 -1.83 -16.38 17.35
CA PRO A 38 -1.95 -17.79 17.75
C PRO A 38 -3.33 -18.41 17.47
N LEU A 39 -4.26 -17.62 16.95
CA LEU A 39 -5.62 -18.04 16.64
C LEU A 39 -5.74 -18.47 15.19
N ALA A 40 -6.68 -19.39 14.93
CA ALA A 40 -6.94 -19.86 13.58
C ALA A 40 -7.32 -18.68 12.66
N PRO A 41 -6.68 -18.56 11.48
CA PRO A 41 -6.98 -17.52 10.52
C PRO A 41 -8.34 -17.77 9.85
N PRO A 42 -8.98 -16.71 9.32
CA PRO A 42 -10.25 -16.86 8.63
C PRO A 42 -10.14 -17.47 7.22
N ALA A 43 -8.97 -17.42 6.58
CA ALA A 43 -8.72 -17.97 5.26
C ALA A 43 -7.58 -19.02 5.29
N SER A 44 -7.66 -20.03 4.43
CA SER A 44 -6.57 -20.96 4.16
C SER A 44 -5.63 -20.43 3.09
N ARG A 45 -6.12 -19.58 2.19
CA ARG A 45 -5.35 -19.09 1.04
C ARG A 45 -5.75 -17.69 0.62
N LEU A 46 -4.81 -17.01 -0.03
CA LEU A 46 -4.95 -15.64 -0.48
C LEU A 46 -4.71 -15.55 -1.99
N VAL A 47 -5.54 -14.80 -2.70
CA VAL A 47 -5.28 -14.37 -4.08
C VAL A 47 -5.06 -12.87 -4.07
N LEU A 48 -3.83 -12.44 -4.38
CA LEU A 48 -3.44 -11.04 -4.52
C LEU A 48 -3.38 -10.69 -6.01
N VAL A 49 -4.17 -9.71 -6.42
CA VAL A 49 -4.16 -9.16 -7.79
C VAL A 49 -3.74 -7.70 -7.70
N VAL A 50 -2.62 -7.36 -8.33
CA VAL A 50 -2.12 -5.99 -8.43
C VAL A 50 -2.19 -5.56 -9.89
N ALA A 51 -3.05 -4.60 -10.17
CA ALA A 51 -3.18 -3.95 -11.47
C ALA A 51 -2.27 -2.71 -11.50
N ASP A 52 -1.08 -2.83 -12.07
CA ASP A 52 -0.04 -1.79 -12.07
C ASP A 52 -0.57 -0.50 -12.73
N GLY A 53 -0.24 0.65 -12.16
CA GLY A 53 -0.63 1.98 -12.67
C GLY A 53 -2.12 2.34 -12.57
N LEU A 54 -2.95 1.51 -11.94
CA LEU A 54 -4.40 1.72 -11.83
C LEU A 54 -4.76 2.77 -10.78
N ARG A 55 -5.29 3.90 -11.27
CA ARG A 55 -5.87 4.96 -10.43
C ARG A 55 -7.19 4.55 -9.77
N ALA A 56 -7.41 4.99 -8.53
CA ALA A 56 -8.67 4.75 -7.81
C ALA A 56 -9.88 5.39 -8.51
N ASP A 57 -9.73 6.62 -9.01
CA ASP A 57 -10.80 7.32 -9.69
C ASP A 57 -11.18 6.67 -11.03
N SER A 58 -10.20 6.19 -11.80
CA SER A 58 -10.45 5.44 -13.04
C SER A 58 -11.26 4.17 -12.81
N LEU A 59 -11.03 3.46 -11.70
CA LEU A 59 -11.78 2.25 -11.35
C LEU A 59 -13.20 2.56 -10.84
N PHE A 60 -13.34 3.50 -9.91
CA PHE A 60 -14.59 3.71 -9.18
C PHE A 60 -15.59 4.65 -9.88
N THR A 61 -15.13 5.50 -10.79
CA THR A 61 -16.00 6.43 -11.52
C THR A 61 -16.90 5.67 -12.49
N LEU A 62 -18.20 5.96 -12.43
CA LEU A 62 -19.18 5.39 -13.36
C LEU A 62 -19.07 6.04 -14.75
N LEU A 63 -19.43 5.26 -15.77
CA LEU A 63 -19.63 5.78 -17.12
C LEU A 63 -20.84 6.73 -17.17
N PRO A 64 -20.96 7.58 -18.20
CA PRO A 64 -22.08 8.54 -18.32
C PRO A 64 -23.49 7.92 -18.31
N ASN A 65 -23.61 6.65 -18.72
CA ASN A 65 -24.85 5.86 -18.68
C ASN A 65 -25.15 5.26 -17.29
N GLY A 66 -24.30 5.51 -16.28
CA GLY A 66 -24.43 4.99 -14.92
C GLY A 66 -23.86 3.57 -14.71
N SER A 67 -23.31 2.91 -15.72
CA SER A 67 -22.70 1.59 -15.55
C SER A 67 -21.25 1.70 -15.07
N SER A 68 -20.77 0.67 -14.35
CA SER A 68 -19.35 0.55 -13.98
C SER A 68 -18.54 0.01 -15.15
N ARG A 69 -17.29 0.49 -15.31
CA ARG A 69 -16.32 -0.15 -16.20
C ARG A 69 -15.79 -1.46 -15.65
N ALA A 70 -15.78 -1.59 -14.33
CA ALA A 70 -15.43 -2.79 -13.60
C ALA A 70 -16.65 -3.33 -12.84
N PRO A 71 -17.63 -3.93 -13.54
CA PRO A 71 -18.87 -4.40 -12.92
C PRO A 71 -18.67 -5.53 -11.92
N TYR A 72 -17.69 -6.42 -12.11
CA TYR A 72 -17.43 -7.51 -11.18
C TYR A 72 -16.88 -7.00 -9.85
N LEU A 73 -15.81 -6.18 -9.89
CA LEU A 73 -15.21 -5.58 -8.71
C LEU A 73 -16.22 -4.68 -7.99
N ARG A 74 -16.98 -3.85 -8.73
CA ARG A 74 -18.07 -3.06 -8.13
C ARG A 74 -19.14 -3.95 -7.49
N GLY A 75 -19.51 -5.04 -8.13
CA GLY A 75 -20.44 -6.02 -7.56
C GLY A 75 -19.92 -6.65 -6.27
N ASN A 76 -18.62 -6.91 -6.16
CA ASN A 76 -18.00 -7.38 -4.91
C ASN A 76 -18.10 -6.32 -3.81
N ILE A 77 -17.80 -5.05 -4.11
CA ILE A 77 -17.98 -3.93 -3.17
C ILE A 77 -19.42 -3.88 -2.65
N GLU A 78 -20.40 -3.96 -3.55
CA GLU A 78 -21.81 -3.81 -3.21
C GLU A 78 -22.40 -5.00 -2.46
N LYS A 79 -21.84 -6.21 -2.63
CA LYS A 79 -22.49 -7.45 -2.17
C LYS A 79 -21.73 -8.26 -1.14
N ARG A 80 -20.39 -8.18 -1.09
CA ARG A 80 -19.60 -9.17 -0.32
C ARG A 80 -18.14 -8.75 -0.02
N GLY A 81 -17.82 -7.47 -0.07
CA GLY A 81 -16.46 -6.98 0.10
C GLY A 81 -16.38 -5.70 0.93
N THR A 82 -15.19 -5.41 1.41
CA THR A 82 -14.79 -4.12 1.98
C THR A 82 -13.91 -3.40 0.96
N TRP A 83 -14.00 -2.07 0.91
CA TRP A 83 -13.35 -1.28 -0.12
C TRP A 83 -12.86 0.07 0.40
N GLY A 84 -11.90 0.65 -0.30
CA GLY A 84 -11.40 1.98 0.00
C GLY A 84 -10.29 2.41 -0.95
N VAL A 85 -9.62 3.48 -0.56
CA VAL A 85 -8.41 3.97 -1.23
C VAL A 85 -7.19 3.53 -0.43
N SER A 86 -6.22 2.94 -1.13
CA SER A 86 -4.87 2.70 -0.62
C SER A 86 -4.00 3.90 -0.95
N HIS A 87 -3.35 4.46 0.07
CA HIS A 87 -2.47 5.62 -0.05
C HIS A 87 -1.03 5.15 -0.21
N THR A 88 -0.50 5.19 -1.45
CA THR A 88 0.92 4.95 -1.73
C THR A 88 1.77 6.19 -1.40
N ARG A 89 3.09 6.02 -1.35
CA ARG A 89 4.06 7.08 -1.03
C ARG A 89 5.02 7.30 -2.19
N VAL A 90 5.63 8.48 -2.18
CA VAL A 90 6.72 8.78 -3.11
C VAL A 90 7.99 7.99 -2.75
N PRO A 91 8.78 7.54 -3.75
CA PRO A 91 8.49 7.65 -5.18
C PRO A 91 7.43 6.62 -5.60
N THR A 92 6.42 7.07 -6.36
CA THR A 92 5.35 6.18 -6.86
C THR A 92 5.85 5.42 -8.08
N GLU A 93 6.75 4.49 -7.84
CA GLU A 93 7.36 3.59 -8.81
C GLU A 93 6.91 2.15 -8.48
N SER A 94 6.93 1.26 -9.47
CA SER A 94 6.32 -0.06 -9.30
C SER A 94 6.96 -0.87 -8.18
N ARG A 95 8.31 -0.91 -8.13
CA ARG A 95 9.04 -1.65 -7.09
C ARG A 95 8.70 -1.15 -5.66
N PRO A 96 8.89 0.13 -5.30
CA PRO A 96 8.54 0.63 -3.97
C PRO A 96 7.09 0.38 -3.57
N GLY A 97 6.15 0.50 -4.52
CA GLY A 97 4.74 0.23 -4.28
C GLY A 97 4.48 -1.24 -3.94
N HIS A 98 5.09 -2.17 -4.69
CA HIS A 98 5.01 -3.60 -4.42
C HIS A 98 5.65 -3.99 -3.08
N VAL A 99 6.79 -3.40 -2.73
CA VAL A 99 7.43 -3.62 -1.41
C VAL A 99 6.52 -3.13 -0.29
N ALA A 100 5.89 -1.96 -0.43
CA ALA A 100 4.92 -1.49 0.56
C ALA A 100 3.72 -2.44 0.69
N LEU A 101 3.17 -2.91 -0.43
CA LEU A 101 2.03 -3.84 -0.43
C LEU A 101 2.35 -5.18 0.26
N ILE A 102 3.49 -5.78 -0.07
CA ILE A 102 3.78 -7.19 0.24
C ILE A 102 4.68 -7.33 1.48
N ALA A 103 5.60 -6.39 1.72
CA ALA A 103 6.48 -6.38 2.89
C ALA A 103 6.07 -5.36 3.96
N GLY A 104 5.16 -4.43 3.64
CA GLY A 104 4.59 -3.51 4.62
C GLY A 104 5.52 -2.39 5.05
N PHE A 105 6.56 -2.08 4.28
CA PHE A 105 7.46 -0.96 4.55
C PHE A 105 7.73 -0.15 3.29
N TYR A 106 8.14 1.11 3.49
CA TYR A 106 8.45 2.01 2.39
C TYR A 106 9.95 2.00 2.13
N GLU A 107 10.35 1.68 0.91
CA GLU A 107 11.75 1.77 0.50
C GLU A 107 12.24 3.22 0.54
N ASP A 108 13.50 3.41 0.90
CA ASP A 108 14.16 4.71 0.86
C ASP A 108 14.58 5.03 -0.59
N VAL A 109 14.56 6.32 -0.94
CA VAL A 109 14.98 6.85 -2.24
C VAL A 109 16.40 6.40 -2.59
N SER A 110 17.25 6.19 -1.58
CA SER A 110 18.61 5.68 -1.73
C SER A 110 18.70 4.22 -2.22
N ALA A 111 17.72 3.37 -1.89
CA ALA A 111 17.64 1.99 -2.38
C ALA A 111 17.19 1.94 -3.84
N VAL A 112 16.28 2.84 -4.22
CA VAL A 112 15.79 2.99 -5.61
C VAL A 112 16.90 3.54 -6.52
N ALA A 113 17.71 4.48 -6.03
CA ALA A 113 18.79 5.11 -6.81
C ALA A 113 20.01 4.19 -7.08
N LYS A 114 20.21 3.14 -6.27
CA LYS A 114 21.38 2.23 -6.39
C LYS A 114 21.12 0.99 -7.26
N GLY A 115 19.86 0.69 -7.59
CA GLY A 115 19.49 -0.50 -8.34
C GLY A 115 18.08 -0.39 -8.90
N TRP A 116 17.95 0.21 -10.09
CA TRP A 116 16.66 0.41 -10.76
C TRP A 116 16.01 -0.91 -11.20
N LYS A 117 16.79 -1.99 -11.36
CA LYS A 117 16.31 -3.30 -11.84
C LYS A 117 16.62 -4.49 -10.94
N GLU A 118 17.54 -4.37 -9.99
CA GLU A 118 17.87 -5.45 -9.05
C GLU A 118 17.92 -4.94 -7.63
N ASN A 119 17.33 -5.71 -6.71
CA ASN A 119 17.33 -5.39 -5.30
C ASN A 119 18.67 -5.81 -4.66
N PRO A 120 19.48 -4.87 -4.15
CA PRO A 120 20.74 -5.22 -3.48
C PRO A 120 20.56 -5.72 -2.03
N VAL A 121 19.33 -5.70 -1.47
CA VAL A 121 19.11 -6.06 -0.06
C VAL A 121 17.87 -6.94 0.13
N GLU A 122 18.08 -8.17 0.61
CA GLU A 122 17.01 -9.11 0.98
C GLU A 122 16.13 -8.52 2.09
N PHE A 123 14.81 -8.72 1.96
CA PHE A 123 13.83 -8.30 2.95
C PHE A 123 12.76 -9.38 3.13
N ASP A 124 12.16 -9.38 4.32
CA ASP A 124 11.06 -10.28 4.65
C ASP A 124 9.73 -9.75 4.10
N SER A 125 8.82 -10.67 3.74
CA SER A 125 7.58 -10.35 3.06
C SER A 125 6.49 -11.37 3.37
N VAL A 126 5.22 -11.05 3.08
CA VAL A 126 4.13 -12.01 3.30
C VAL A 126 4.31 -13.29 2.46
N PHE A 127 5.06 -13.22 1.35
CA PHE A 127 5.38 -14.41 0.54
C PHE A 127 6.43 -15.29 1.23
N ASN A 128 7.43 -14.68 1.89
CA ASN A 128 8.43 -15.41 2.68
C ASN A 128 7.78 -16.17 3.85
N GLU A 129 6.76 -15.58 4.45
CA GLU A 129 6.07 -16.12 5.62
C GLU A 129 4.96 -17.13 5.26
N SER A 130 4.67 -17.28 3.96
CA SER A 130 3.68 -18.22 3.42
C SER A 130 4.23 -19.65 3.33
N SER A 131 3.34 -20.65 3.26
CA SER A 131 3.76 -22.03 2.97
C SER A 131 4.28 -22.13 1.54
N HIS A 132 3.51 -21.61 0.57
CA HIS A 132 3.88 -21.54 -0.83
C HIS A 132 3.27 -20.30 -1.47
N THR A 133 4.02 -19.68 -2.38
CA THR A 133 3.53 -18.59 -3.23
C THR A 133 3.76 -18.91 -4.70
N TRP A 134 2.73 -18.78 -5.53
CA TRP A 134 2.86 -18.82 -6.99
C TRP A 134 2.59 -17.43 -7.57
N CYS A 135 3.52 -16.92 -8.35
CA CYS A 135 3.51 -15.57 -8.91
C CYS A 135 3.46 -15.61 -10.43
N TRP A 136 2.63 -14.78 -11.06
CA TRP A 136 2.58 -14.58 -12.51
C TRP A 136 2.63 -13.10 -12.89
N GLY A 137 3.48 -12.73 -13.85
CA GLY A 137 3.57 -11.35 -14.36
C GLY A 137 4.98 -10.93 -14.78
N SER A 138 5.35 -9.69 -14.47
CA SER A 138 6.56 -9.03 -14.99
C SER A 138 7.87 -9.65 -14.47
N PRO A 139 8.87 -9.87 -15.34
CA PRO A 139 10.23 -10.23 -14.93
C PRO A 139 10.95 -9.12 -14.14
N ASP A 140 10.47 -7.88 -14.15
CA ASP A 140 11.04 -6.78 -13.37
C ASP A 140 10.52 -6.74 -11.92
N ILE A 141 9.35 -7.36 -11.65
CA ILE A 141 8.73 -7.36 -10.31
C ILE A 141 8.92 -8.69 -9.58
N LEU A 142 8.55 -9.80 -10.22
CA LEU A 142 8.43 -11.09 -9.56
C LEU A 142 9.74 -11.60 -8.92
N PRO A 143 10.90 -11.51 -9.59
CA PRO A 143 12.15 -12.05 -9.04
C PRO A 143 12.60 -11.40 -7.73
N MET A 144 12.19 -10.16 -7.43
CA MET A 144 12.63 -9.50 -6.20
C MET A 144 12.07 -10.18 -4.94
N PHE A 145 10.88 -10.79 -5.04
CA PHE A 145 10.26 -11.52 -3.94
C PHE A 145 10.70 -12.98 -3.89
N ALA A 146 11.08 -13.59 -5.02
CA ALA A 146 11.59 -14.95 -5.05
C ALA A 146 13.07 -15.04 -4.64
N LYS A 147 13.93 -14.13 -5.13
CA LYS A 147 15.35 -14.05 -4.72
C LYS A 147 15.48 -13.69 -3.23
N GLY A 148 14.54 -12.89 -2.71
CA GLY A 148 14.48 -12.54 -1.29
C GLY A 148 13.78 -13.56 -0.40
N ALA A 149 13.19 -14.62 -0.95
CA ALA A 149 12.49 -15.65 -0.18
C ALA A 149 13.48 -16.58 0.53
N THR A 150 13.16 -16.94 1.77
CA THR A 150 13.93 -17.95 2.52
C THR A 150 13.55 -19.36 2.06
N GLY A 151 14.13 -19.83 0.96
CA GLY A 151 14.00 -21.21 0.48
C GLY A 151 13.18 -21.37 -0.81
N ASP A 152 12.87 -22.62 -1.16
CA ASP A 152 12.34 -23.01 -2.49
C ASP A 152 10.80 -23.10 -2.53
N HIS A 153 10.10 -22.05 -2.06
CA HIS A 153 8.63 -22.04 -1.93
C HIS A 153 7.92 -20.85 -2.59
N VAL A 154 8.67 -19.96 -3.25
CA VAL A 154 8.13 -18.85 -4.06
C VAL A 154 8.44 -19.10 -5.54
N TYR A 155 7.41 -19.43 -6.32
CA TYR A 155 7.52 -19.82 -7.72
C TYR A 155 7.12 -18.68 -8.65
N THR A 156 7.99 -18.30 -9.57
CA THR A 156 7.74 -17.18 -10.49
C THR A 156 7.56 -17.66 -11.93
N HIS A 157 6.48 -17.21 -12.56
CA HIS A 157 6.18 -17.45 -13.96
C HIS A 157 6.07 -16.10 -14.68
N THR A 158 7.06 -15.79 -15.51
CA THR A 158 7.14 -14.52 -16.22
C THR A 158 6.96 -14.72 -17.72
N TYR A 159 6.31 -13.76 -18.38
CA TYR A 159 6.50 -13.58 -19.82
C TYR A 159 7.93 -13.09 -20.09
N SER A 160 8.36 -13.09 -21.35
CA SER A 160 9.72 -12.66 -21.70
C SER A 160 9.86 -11.14 -21.58
N ALA A 161 11.06 -10.66 -21.27
CA ALA A 161 11.30 -9.22 -21.13
C ALA A 161 11.08 -8.47 -22.46
N GLU A 162 11.21 -9.16 -23.60
CA GLU A 162 10.92 -8.63 -24.92
C GLU A 162 9.41 -8.45 -25.18
N GLU A 163 8.55 -9.13 -24.41
CA GLU A 163 7.10 -8.97 -24.50
C GLU A 163 6.61 -7.67 -23.83
N GLU A 164 7.42 -7.07 -22.93
CA GLU A 164 7.24 -5.73 -22.34
C GLU A 164 7.59 -4.61 -23.33
N ASP A 165 7.05 -4.70 -24.53
CA ASP A 165 7.19 -3.65 -25.52
C ASP A 165 6.18 -2.52 -25.24
N PHE A 166 6.64 -1.47 -24.56
CA PHE A 166 5.86 -0.26 -24.29
C PHE A 166 5.44 0.51 -25.56
N ALA A 167 5.98 0.17 -26.74
CA ALA A 167 5.55 0.70 -28.03
C ALA A 167 4.56 -0.23 -28.75
N SER A 168 4.22 -1.38 -28.17
CA SER A 168 3.22 -2.30 -28.71
C SER A 168 1.83 -1.68 -28.68
N THR A 169 1.06 -1.88 -29.74
CA THR A 169 -0.30 -1.31 -29.87
C THR A 169 -1.33 -1.95 -28.95
N ASP A 170 -1.01 -3.08 -28.30
CA ASP A 170 -1.91 -3.77 -27.37
C ASP A 170 -1.13 -4.33 -26.17
N ALA A 171 -1.03 -3.53 -25.11
CA ALA A 171 -0.40 -3.95 -23.85
C ALA A 171 -1.28 -4.89 -23.00
N SER A 172 -2.59 -4.96 -23.29
CA SER A 172 -3.53 -5.80 -22.53
C SER A 172 -3.29 -7.31 -22.71
N LYS A 173 -2.50 -7.67 -23.73
CA LYS A 173 -2.01 -9.04 -23.95
C LYS A 173 -1.20 -9.58 -22.77
N LEU A 174 -0.49 -8.72 -22.02
CA LEU A 174 0.31 -9.14 -20.86
C LEU A 174 -0.60 -9.62 -19.73
N ASP A 175 -1.68 -8.88 -19.46
CA ASP A 175 -2.68 -9.28 -18.47
C ASP A 175 -3.39 -10.56 -18.91
N SER A 176 -3.73 -10.67 -20.19
CA SER A 176 -4.33 -11.87 -20.79
C SER A 176 -3.43 -13.10 -20.68
N TRP A 177 -2.12 -12.93 -20.85
CA TRP A 177 -1.12 -13.97 -20.63
C TRP A 177 -1.16 -14.45 -19.18
N VAL A 178 -1.17 -13.53 -18.20
CA VAL A 178 -1.22 -13.88 -16.77
C VAL A 178 -2.47 -14.70 -16.46
N PHE A 179 -3.66 -14.24 -16.87
CA PHE A 179 -4.90 -14.99 -16.64
C PHE A 179 -4.90 -16.37 -17.32
N THR A 180 -4.32 -16.47 -18.51
CA THR A 180 -4.19 -17.75 -19.23
C THR A 180 -3.27 -18.73 -18.49
N GLN A 181 -2.14 -18.25 -17.98
CA GLN A 181 -1.19 -19.09 -17.22
C GLN A 181 -1.80 -19.60 -15.92
N VAL A 182 -2.47 -18.73 -15.17
CA VAL A 182 -3.13 -19.12 -13.90
C VAL A 182 -4.25 -20.13 -14.16
N THR A 183 -5.07 -19.91 -15.19
CA THR A 183 -6.14 -20.85 -15.57
C THR A 183 -5.56 -22.21 -15.96
N SER A 184 -4.49 -22.23 -16.76
CA SER A 184 -3.79 -23.45 -17.17
C SER A 184 -3.16 -24.17 -15.97
N PHE A 185 -2.60 -23.42 -15.03
CA PHE A 185 -2.02 -23.93 -13.79
C PHE A 185 -3.07 -24.69 -12.96
N PHE A 186 -4.22 -24.06 -12.64
CA PHE A 186 -5.28 -24.71 -11.88
C PHE A 186 -5.90 -25.91 -12.63
N HIS A 187 -6.01 -25.85 -13.96
CA HIS A 187 -6.43 -27.02 -14.74
C HIS A 187 -5.43 -28.17 -14.65
N SER A 188 -4.13 -27.90 -14.76
CA SER A 188 -3.08 -28.92 -14.63
C SER A 188 -3.02 -29.52 -13.22
N ALA A 189 -3.29 -28.71 -12.20
CA ALA A 189 -3.33 -29.15 -10.80
C ALA A 189 -4.47 -30.13 -10.51
N LYS A 190 -5.52 -30.20 -11.36
CA LYS A 190 -6.59 -31.20 -11.20
C LYS A 190 -6.11 -32.62 -11.51
N SER A 191 -5.13 -32.78 -12.40
CA SER A 191 -4.57 -34.08 -12.80
C SER A 191 -3.24 -34.41 -12.13
N ASN A 192 -2.55 -33.43 -11.53
CA ASN A 192 -1.32 -33.63 -10.78
C ASN A 192 -1.62 -33.75 -9.27
N SER A 193 -1.62 -34.97 -8.74
CA SER A 193 -1.97 -35.24 -7.33
C SER A 193 -1.06 -34.56 -6.31
N SER A 194 0.25 -34.44 -6.60
CA SER A 194 1.20 -33.78 -5.71
C SER A 194 0.95 -32.28 -5.64
N LEU A 195 0.76 -31.66 -6.81
CA LEU A 195 0.43 -30.23 -6.88
C LEU A 195 -0.93 -29.97 -6.24
N ASN A 196 -1.93 -30.81 -6.51
CA ASN A 196 -3.25 -30.71 -5.91
C ASN A 196 -3.19 -30.70 -4.38
N ALA A 197 -2.46 -31.66 -3.79
CA ALA A 197 -2.27 -31.75 -2.35
C ALA A 197 -1.61 -30.49 -1.80
N THR A 198 -0.54 -30.01 -2.44
CA THR A 198 0.19 -28.78 -2.07
C THR A 198 -0.74 -27.56 -2.10
N LEU A 199 -1.57 -27.42 -3.14
CA LEU A 199 -2.52 -26.30 -3.27
C LEU A 199 -3.61 -26.30 -2.18
N HIS A 200 -3.94 -27.47 -1.62
CA HIS A 200 -4.91 -27.61 -0.54
C HIS A 200 -4.32 -27.41 0.86
N GLU A 201 -3.01 -27.20 0.98
CA GLU A 201 -2.39 -26.76 2.23
C GLU A 201 -2.84 -25.35 2.61
N ASP A 202 -2.70 -25.03 3.90
CA ASP A 202 -2.97 -23.70 4.43
C ASP A 202 -1.79 -22.75 4.18
N LYS A 203 -2.08 -21.45 4.21
CA LYS A 203 -1.14 -20.33 4.04
C LYS A 203 -0.54 -20.24 2.64
N ASN A 204 -1.30 -20.65 1.63
CA ASN A 204 -0.91 -20.52 0.23
C ASN A 204 -1.29 -19.14 -0.33
N ILE A 205 -0.44 -18.59 -1.20
CA ILE A 205 -0.66 -17.32 -1.88
C ILE A 205 -0.57 -17.48 -3.39
N PHE A 206 -1.50 -16.87 -4.11
CA PHE A 206 -1.48 -16.72 -5.56
C PHE A 206 -1.36 -15.24 -5.89
N PHE A 207 -0.25 -14.83 -6.49
CA PHE A 207 0.03 -13.44 -6.83
C PHE A 207 -0.02 -13.22 -8.34
N LEU A 208 -0.86 -12.29 -8.77
CA LEU A 208 -1.00 -11.87 -10.16
C LEU A 208 -0.59 -10.40 -10.27
N HIS A 209 0.48 -10.16 -11.02
CA HIS A 209 0.93 -8.83 -11.40
C HIS A 209 0.49 -8.52 -12.83
N LEU A 210 -0.36 -7.51 -12.98
CA LEU A 210 -0.99 -7.14 -14.26
C LEU A 210 -0.43 -5.78 -14.72
N LEU A 211 0.47 -5.80 -15.71
CA LEU A 211 1.22 -4.63 -16.19
C LEU A 211 0.46 -3.82 -17.26
N GLY A 212 -0.56 -4.39 -17.90
CA GLY A 212 -1.17 -3.81 -19.11
C GLY A 212 -1.75 -2.41 -18.92
N ILE A 213 -2.30 -2.11 -17.73
CA ILE A 213 -2.87 -0.80 -17.41
C ILE A 213 -1.78 0.28 -17.32
N ASP A 214 -0.67 0.02 -16.62
CA ASP A 214 0.47 0.95 -16.53
C ASP A 214 1.06 1.25 -17.92
N THR A 215 1.35 0.20 -18.70
CA THR A 215 1.88 0.33 -20.06
C THR A 215 0.96 1.17 -20.95
N ASN A 216 -0.36 0.94 -20.90
CA ASN A 216 -1.33 1.78 -21.62
C ASN A 216 -1.40 3.20 -21.05
N GLY A 217 -1.16 3.37 -19.75
CA GLY A 217 -1.08 4.68 -19.10
C GLY A 217 0.08 5.51 -19.62
N HIS A 218 1.27 4.93 -19.78
CA HIS A 218 2.43 5.60 -20.38
C HIS A 218 2.23 5.87 -21.88
N ALA A 219 1.78 4.87 -22.64
CA ALA A 219 1.69 4.96 -24.09
C ALA A 219 0.52 5.85 -24.56
N HIS A 220 -0.65 5.72 -23.92
CA HIS A 220 -1.91 6.29 -24.41
C HIS A 220 -2.55 7.31 -23.45
N ARG A 221 -2.09 7.37 -22.18
CA ARG A 221 -2.59 8.23 -21.07
C ARG A 221 -3.84 7.67 -20.37
N PRO A 222 -4.05 7.96 -19.06
CA PRO A 222 -5.15 7.36 -18.28
C PRO A 222 -6.59 7.68 -18.68
N MET A 223 -6.79 8.59 -19.65
CA MET A 223 -8.12 8.94 -20.18
C MET A 223 -8.38 8.33 -21.56
N SER A 224 -7.42 7.57 -22.10
CA SER A 224 -7.54 6.94 -23.41
C SER A 224 -8.49 5.75 -23.39
N GLN A 225 -8.97 5.35 -24.57
CA GLN A 225 -9.82 4.18 -24.68
C GLN A 225 -9.06 2.90 -24.32
N GLU A 226 -7.78 2.81 -24.68
CA GLU A 226 -6.90 1.66 -24.41
C GLU A 226 -6.72 1.45 -22.90
N TYR A 227 -6.36 2.50 -22.15
CA TYR A 227 -6.22 2.40 -20.69
C TYR A 227 -7.56 2.02 -20.03
N LEU A 228 -8.66 2.64 -20.46
CA LEU A 228 -9.96 2.38 -19.88
C LEU A 228 -10.47 0.97 -20.22
N ASP A 229 -10.38 0.53 -21.47
CA ASP A 229 -10.80 -0.82 -21.88
C ASP A 229 -9.96 -1.91 -21.21
N ASN A 230 -8.68 -1.64 -20.95
CA ASN A 230 -7.84 -2.56 -20.18
C ASN A 230 -8.36 -2.75 -18.74
N ILE A 231 -8.95 -1.73 -18.10
CA ILE A 231 -9.62 -1.90 -16.79
C ILE A 231 -10.80 -2.86 -16.91
N GLY A 232 -11.59 -2.76 -17.98
CA GLY A 232 -12.69 -3.68 -18.26
C GLY A 232 -12.21 -5.12 -18.50
N LEU A 233 -11.10 -5.27 -19.22
CA LEU A 233 -10.45 -6.57 -19.45
C LEU A 233 -9.98 -7.19 -18.12
N VAL A 234 -9.31 -6.42 -17.26
CA VAL A 234 -8.86 -6.88 -15.95
C VAL A 234 -10.05 -7.28 -15.08
N ASP A 235 -11.13 -6.51 -15.04
CA ASP A 235 -12.34 -6.86 -14.28
C ASP A 235 -12.94 -8.20 -14.74
N ALA A 236 -13.07 -8.41 -16.06
CA ALA A 236 -13.55 -9.66 -16.63
C ALA A 236 -12.60 -10.83 -16.33
N GLY A 237 -11.28 -10.61 -16.43
CA GLY A 237 -10.26 -11.59 -16.08
C GLY A 237 -10.29 -11.99 -14.61
N VAL A 238 -10.46 -11.03 -13.69
CA VAL A 238 -10.63 -11.28 -12.25
C VAL A 238 -11.91 -12.07 -11.97
N SER A 239 -13.02 -11.75 -12.64
CA SER A 239 -14.26 -12.52 -12.53
C SER A 239 -14.07 -13.99 -12.90
N HIS A 240 -13.40 -14.24 -14.04
CA HIS A 240 -13.10 -15.58 -14.51
C HIS A 240 -12.13 -16.32 -13.57
N LEU A 241 -11.05 -15.66 -13.17
CA LEU A 241 -10.08 -16.17 -12.20
C LEU A 241 -10.75 -16.66 -10.92
N VAL A 242 -11.62 -15.84 -10.32
CA VAL A 242 -12.32 -16.23 -9.09
C VAL A 242 -13.16 -17.46 -9.33
N SER A 243 -13.80 -17.59 -10.49
CA SER A 243 -14.60 -18.76 -10.84
C SER A 243 -13.72 -20.02 -10.93
N VAL A 244 -12.55 -19.93 -11.58
CA VAL A 244 -11.58 -21.03 -11.69
C VAL A 244 -11.05 -21.46 -10.31
N VAL A 245 -10.70 -20.50 -9.46
CA VAL A 245 -10.17 -20.76 -8.11
C VAL A 245 -11.24 -21.40 -7.23
N GLU A 246 -12.44 -20.84 -7.17
CA GLU A 246 -13.54 -21.37 -6.35
C GLU A 246 -13.98 -22.75 -6.84
N ASP A 247 -14.06 -22.99 -8.15
CA ASP A 247 -14.33 -24.31 -8.72
C ASP A 247 -13.26 -25.34 -8.34
N PHE A 248 -11.98 -24.96 -8.36
CA PHE A 248 -10.88 -25.85 -8.02
C PHE A 248 -10.94 -26.30 -6.55
N PHE A 249 -11.27 -25.40 -5.64
CA PHE A 249 -11.37 -25.66 -4.20
C PHE A 249 -12.78 -26.10 -3.76
N GLY A 250 -13.70 -26.28 -4.69
CA GLY A 250 -15.06 -26.75 -4.40
C GLY A 250 -15.88 -25.77 -3.56
N TYR A 251 -15.66 -24.47 -3.73
CA TYR A 251 -16.37 -23.41 -3.01
C TYR A 251 -16.30 -23.57 -1.47
N ASP A 252 -15.14 -23.96 -0.94
CA ASP A 252 -14.93 -24.22 0.49
C ASP A 252 -15.06 -22.98 1.39
N GLY A 253 -15.15 -21.78 0.79
CA GLY A 253 -15.26 -20.52 1.51
C GLY A 253 -14.00 -20.13 2.28
N LYS A 254 -12.83 -20.66 1.89
CA LYS A 254 -11.55 -20.43 2.59
C LYS A 254 -10.54 -19.60 1.80
N THR A 255 -10.96 -18.97 0.70
CA THR A 255 -10.13 -18.07 -0.09
C THR A 255 -10.44 -16.61 0.22
N ALA A 256 -9.41 -15.82 0.54
CA ALA A 256 -9.49 -14.37 0.59
C ALA A 256 -8.92 -13.77 -0.70
N TYR A 257 -9.51 -12.68 -1.18
CA TYR A 257 -9.10 -11.99 -2.40
C TYR A 257 -8.77 -10.53 -2.08
N VAL A 258 -7.62 -10.05 -2.55
CA VAL A 258 -7.17 -8.66 -2.45
C VAL A 258 -6.89 -8.15 -3.86
N PHE A 259 -7.65 -7.14 -4.29
CA PHE A 259 -7.41 -6.43 -5.55
C PHE A 259 -6.96 -5.00 -5.25
N THR A 260 -5.82 -4.60 -5.79
CA THR A 260 -5.29 -3.24 -5.58
C THR A 260 -4.35 -2.81 -6.71
N SER A 261 -3.65 -1.70 -6.50
CA SER A 261 -2.60 -1.19 -7.35
C SER A 261 -1.46 -0.61 -6.50
N ASP A 262 -0.25 -0.68 -7.02
CA ASP A 262 0.99 -0.20 -6.44
C ASP A 262 1.15 1.33 -6.57
N HIS A 263 0.73 1.90 -7.69
CA HIS A 263 0.56 3.34 -7.89
C HIS A 263 -0.52 3.67 -8.92
N GLY A 264 -0.89 4.95 -8.99
CA GLY A 264 -1.68 5.47 -10.08
C GLY A 264 -0.82 6.10 -11.18
N MET A 265 -1.38 7.08 -11.88
CA MET A 265 -0.75 7.71 -13.04
C MET A 265 -1.24 9.16 -13.19
N THR A 266 -0.35 10.07 -13.58
CA THR A 266 -0.74 11.44 -13.95
C THR A 266 -1.54 11.49 -15.26
N ASN A 267 -2.25 12.59 -15.49
CA ASN A 267 -3.06 12.75 -16.72
C ASN A 267 -2.23 12.75 -18.02
N TRP A 268 -0.92 12.99 -17.93
CA TRP A 268 -0.01 12.96 -19.08
C TRP A 268 0.72 11.63 -19.23
N GLY A 269 0.38 10.59 -18.44
CA GLY A 269 0.94 9.25 -18.60
C GLY A 269 2.35 9.13 -18.00
N SER A 270 2.54 9.61 -16.78
CA SER A 270 3.78 9.44 -16.01
C SER A 270 3.46 9.26 -14.53
N HIS A 271 4.34 8.60 -13.81
CA HIS A 271 4.31 8.46 -12.36
C HIS A 271 5.71 8.69 -11.77
N GLY A 272 5.80 8.73 -10.43
CA GLY A 272 7.03 8.84 -9.65
C GLY A 272 6.97 9.94 -8.59
N ALA A 273 5.95 10.80 -8.65
CA ALA A 273 5.76 11.97 -7.81
C ALA A 273 4.53 11.84 -6.88
N GLY A 274 4.23 12.92 -6.16
CA GLY A 274 3.24 12.93 -5.08
C GLY A 274 1.83 13.37 -5.50
N HIS A 275 1.48 13.38 -6.78
CA HIS A 275 0.15 13.84 -7.19
C HIS A 275 -0.93 12.85 -6.69
N PRO A 276 -2.14 13.30 -6.30
CA PRO A 276 -3.22 12.40 -5.89
C PRO A 276 -3.57 11.32 -6.93
N SER A 277 -3.46 11.62 -8.22
CA SER A 277 -3.68 10.61 -9.27
C SER A 277 -2.61 9.52 -9.31
N GLU A 278 -1.42 9.77 -8.76
CA GLU A 278 -0.35 8.77 -8.59
C GLU A 278 -0.46 8.06 -7.25
N THR A 279 -0.94 8.76 -6.22
CA THR A 279 -0.88 8.29 -4.82
C THR A 279 -2.15 7.62 -4.30
N LEU A 280 -3.27 7.73 -5.02
CA LEU A 280 -4.55 7.13 -4.65
C LEU A 280 -4.85 5.91 -5.54
N THR A 281 -4.64 4.72 -4.98
CA THR A 281 -4.92 3.44 -5.66
C THR A 281 -6.18 2.78 -5.10
N PRO A 282 -6.89 1.97 -5.91
CA PRO A 282 -8.08 1.27 -5.40
C PRO A 282 -7.67 0.14 -4.46
N LEU A 283 -8.52 -0.17 -3.49
CA LEU A 283 -8.45 -1.39 -2.70
C LEU A 283 -9.84 -2.02 -2.60
N VAL A 284 -9.96 -3.26 -3.04
CA VAL A 284 -11.17 -4.07 -2.92
C VAL A 284 -10.79 -5.43 -2.35
N VAL A 285 -11.39 -5.83 -1.23
CA VAL A 285 -11.07 -7.08 -0.53
C VAL A 285 -12.36 -7.83 -0.23
N TRP A 286 -12.41 -9.12 -0.58
CA TRP A 286 -13.59 -9.97 -0.40
C TRP A 286 -13.22 -11.43 -0.12
N GLY A 287 -14.22 -12.25 0.18
CA GLY A 287 -14.05 -13.67 0.46
C GLY A 287 -13.94 -13.99 1.95
N ALA A 288 -13.16 -15.01 2.28
CA ALA A 288 -13.04 -15.56 3.63
C ALA A 288 -12.52 -14.53 4.64
N GLY A 289 -13.27 -14.28 5.72
CA GLY A 289 -12.86 -13.39 6.80
C GLY A 289 -13.19 -11.90 6.61
N LEU A 290 -14.00 -11.54 5.60
CA LEU A 290 -14.32 -10.15 5.29
C LEU A 290 -15.79 -9.80 5.60
N ILE A 291 -16.05 -8.52 5.87
CA ILE A 291 -17.37 -7.99 6.25
C ILE A 291 -17.92 -7.08 5.13
N ILE A 292 -19.24 -6.95 5.08
CA ILE A 292 -19.90 -5.84 4.39
C ILE A 292 -20.25 -4.81 5.45
N LEU A 293 -19.66 -3.62 5.36
CA LEU A 293 -20.01 -2.50 6.24
C LEU A 293 -20.97 -1.58 5.50
N LEU A 294 -22.27 -1.71 5.80
CA LEU A 294 -23.28 -0.77 5.32
C LEU A 294 -23.23 0.51 6.17
N VAL A 295 -23.25 1.66 5.51
CA VAL A 295 -23.23 2.97 6.19
C VAL A 295 -24.63 3.29 6.73
N LEU A 296 -24.71 3.53 8.04
CA LEU A 296 -25.70 4.43 8.63
C LEU A 296 -25.12 5.85 8.60
N SER A 297 -25.34 6.53 7.46
CA SER A 297 -25.11 7.95 7.16
C SER A 297 -23.83 8.63 7.68
N LEU A 298 -22.85 8.91 6.80
CA LEU A 298 -21.99 10.11 6.92
C LEU A 298 -21.60 10.66 5.53
N LEU A 299 -21.56 11.99 5.47
CA LEU A 299 -21.32 12.85 4.32
C LEU A 299 -19.91 12.64 3.73
N PHE A 300 -19.79 11.75 2.74
CA PHE A 300 -18.63 11.70 1.85
C PHE A 300 -18.98 12.27 0.46
N LEU A 301 -17.96 12.74 -0.26
CA LEU A 301 -18.06 13.23 -1.63
C LEU A 301 -18.78 12.20 -2.51
N LYS A 302 -19.78 12.65 -3.28
CA LYS A 302 -20.79 11.81 -3.96
C LYS A 302 -20.34 11.26 -5.32
N ASP A 303 -19.03 11.10 -5.52
CA ASP A 303 -18.46 11.05 -6.86
C ASP A 303 -18.50 9.64 -7.47
N TRP A 304 -18.48 8.59 -6.64
CA TRP A 304 -18.41 7.19 -7.11
C TRP A 304 -19.71 6.40 -6.95
N LYS A 305 -20.76 7.02 -6.40
CA LYS A 305 -22.07 6.38 -6.13
C LYS A 305 -21.98 5.17 -5.21
N LEU A 306 -21.02 5.17 -4.30
CA LEU A 306 -20.77 4.10 -3.31
C LEU A 306 -20.99 4.59 -1.88
N GLU A 307 -21.62 5.75 -1.68
CA GLU A 307 -21.75 6.41 -0.37
C GLU A 307 -22.66 5.66 0.62
N HIS A 308 -23.42 4.68 0.11
CA HIS A 308 -24.25 3.77 0.90
C HIS A 308 -23.44 2.63 1.54
N ILE A 309 -22.15 2.50 1.20
CA ILE A 309 -21.23 1.47 1.69
C ILE A 309 -20.04 2.17 2.34
N GLN A 310 -19.56 1.64 3.47
CA GLN A 310 -18.51 2.29 4.23
C GLN A 310 -17.19 2.18 3.48
N ARG A 311 -16.63 3.33 3.11
CA ARG A 311 -15.27 3.43 2.58
C ARG A 311 -14.27 3.29 3.73
N VAL A 312 -13.28 2.43 3.56
CA VAL A 312 -12.22 2.18 4.55
C VAL A 312 -10.87 2.41 3.88
N ASP A 313 -10.36 3.63 3.97
CA ASP A 313 -9.05 3.97 3.39
C ASP A 313 -7.91 3.45 4.27
N VAL A 314 -6.78 3.10 3.65
CA VAL A 314 -5.60 2.54 4.32
C VAL A 314 -4.31 3.15 3.77
N ASN A 315 -3.22 3.11 4.54
CA ASN A 315 -1.90 3.31 3.94
C ASN A 315 -1.50 2.02 3.21
N GLN A 316 -0.75 2.13 2.12
CA GLN A 316 -0.38 0.96 1.33
C GLN A 316 0.36 -0.13 2.14
N ALA A 317 1.20 0.29 3.10
CA ALA A 317 1.90 -0.62 4.01
C ALA A 317 0.97 -1.43 4.94
N ASP A 318 -0.26 -0.97 5.16
CA ASP A 318 -1.27 -1.63 6.01
C ASP A 318 -1.84 -2.90 5.34
N ILE A 319 -1.63 -3.08 4.03
CA ILE A 319 -2.11 -4.25 3.28
C ILE A 319 -1.31 -5.51 3.65
N ALA A 320 -0.01 -5.40 3.93
CA ALA A 320 0.81 -6.53 4.39
C ALA A 320 0.30 -7.17 5.70
N PRO A 321 0.09 -6.44 6.82
CA PRO A 321 -0.46 -7.03 8.03
C PRO A 321 -1.91 -7.51 7.86
N LEU A 322 -2.71 -6.90 6.95
CA LEU A 322 -4.03 -7.42 6.59
C LEU A 322 -3.91 -8.81 5.96
N MET A 323 -3.08 -8.97 4.93
CA MET A 323 -2.84 -10.25 4.26
C MET A 323 -2.31 -11.29 5.25
N ALA A 324 -1.32 -10.93 6.06
CA ALA A 324 -0.75 -11.84 7.06
C ALA A 324 -1.80 -12.34 8.06
N SER A 325 -2.68 -11.45 8.53
CA SER A 325 -3.76 -11.79 9.46
C SER A 325 -4.87 -12.65 8.82
N LEU A 326 -5.15 -12.47 7.53
CA LEU A 326 -6.19 -13.24 6.82
C LEU A 326 -5.83 -14.72 6.69
N ILE A 327 -4.55 -15.04 6.46
CA ILE A 327 -4.08 -16.43 6.29
C ILE A 327 -3.26 -16.96 7.47
N GLY A 328 -2.99 -16.14 8.50
CA GLY A 328 -2.35 -16.59 9.74
C GLY A 328 -0.86 -16.88 9.59
N VAL A 329 -0.17 -16.09 8.77
CA VAL A 329 1.29 -16.08 8.67
C VAL A 329 1.86 -14.96 9.56
N PRO A 330 3.15 -15.01 9.93
CA PRO A 330 3.79 -13.88 10.59
C PRO A 330 3.67 -12.58 9.80
N ILE A 331 3.57 -11.46 10.51
CA ILE A 331 3.64 -10.13 9.89
C ILE A 331 5.11 -9.89 9.50
N PRO A 332 5.40 -9.42 8.27
CA PRO A 332 6.78 -9.24 7.83
C PRO A 332 7.56 -8.39 8.81
N VAL A 333 8.81 -8.78 9.11
CA VAL A 333 9.49 -8.27 10.29
C VAL A 333 9.77 -6.77 10.25
N ASN A 334 9.90 -6.21 9.04
CA ASN A 334 10.08 -4.79 8.80
C ASN A 334 8.79 -4.02 8.54
N SER A 335 7.63 -4.67 8.60
CA SER A 335 6.34 -4.02 8.36
C SER A 335 6.09 -2.90 9.36
N VAL A 336 5.83 -1.69 8.85
CA VAL A 336 5.36 -0.53 9.63
C VAL A 336 3.85 -0.33 9.51
N GLY A 337 3.17 -1.26 8.82
CA GLY A 337 1.73 -1.20 8.58
C GLY A 337 0.92 -1.41 9.86
N VAL A 338 -0.24 -0.76 9.91
CA VAL A 338 -1.24 -0.89 10.98
C VAL A 338 -2.38 -1.77 10.49
N LEU A 339 -2.69 -2.84 11.22
CA LEU A 339 -3.76 -3.77 10.83
C LEU A 339 -5.13 -3.05 10.66
N PRO A 340 -5.72 -3.00 9.45
CA PRO A 340 -6.99 -2.33 9.23
C PRO A 340 -8.17 -3.20 9.70
N LEU A 341 -8.48 -3.15 11.00
CA LEU A 341 -9.48 -4.00 11.67
C LEU A 341 -10.90 -3.97 11.09
N LEU A 342 -11.24 -2.91 10.34
CA LEU A 342 -12.54 -2.77 9.67
C LEU A 342 -12.69 -3.70 8.47
N TYR A 343 -11.60 -4.18 7.88
CA TYR A 343 -11.65 -5.21 6.84
C TYR A 343 -11.99 -6.59 7.41
N LEU A 344 -11.62 -6.88 8.66
CA LEU A 344 -11.77 -8.21 9.24
C LEU A 344 -13.18 -8.45 9.79
N ASN A 345 -13.84 -9.51 9.34
CA ASN A 345 -15.04 -10.09 9.93
C ASN A 345 -14.68 -11.26 10.85
N ASN A 346 -14.24 -10.95 12.06
CA ASN A 346 -13.88 -11.97 13.04
C ASN A 346 -14.24 -11.51 14.46
N THR A 347 -14.16 -12.43 15.41
CA THR A 347 -14.43 -12.18 16.82
C THR A 347 -13.60 -11.02 17.36
N HIS A 348 -14.12 -10.30 18.36
CA HIS A 348 -13.35 -9.25 19.05
C HIS A 348 -12.04 -9.78 19.62
N ARG A 349 -12.02 -11.05 20.06
CA ARG A 349 -10.80 -11.72 20.52
C ARG A 349 -9.77 -11.84 19.41
N PHE A 350 -10.16 -12.34 18.23
CA PHE A 350 -9.25 -12.43 17.09
C PHE A 350 -8.68 -11.05 16.72
N LYS A 351 -9.55 -10.04 16.59
CA LYS A 351 -9.13 -8.67 16.29
C LYS A 351 -8.15 -8.11 17.32
N ALA A 352 -8.40 -8.34 18.61
CA ALA A 352 -7.53 -7.87 19.68
C ALA A 352 -6.16 -8.57 19.67
N GLU A 353 -6.13 -9.90 19.49
CA GLU A 353 -4.89 -10.67 19.39
C GLU A 353 -4.08 -10.27 18.16
N SER A 354 -4.71 -10.13 16.98
CA SER A 354 -3.99 -9.70 15.76
C SER A 354 -3.46 -8.28 15.87
N MET A 355 -4.22 -7.36 16.50
CA MET A 355 -3.73 -6.01 16.79
C MET A 355 -2.55 -6.03 17.77
N TYR A 356 -2.59 -6.90 18.78
CA TYR A 356 -1.48 -7.09 19.72
C TYR A 356 -0.24 -7.65 19.01
N THR A 357 -0.38 -8.69 18.19
CA THR A 357 0.71 -9.24 17.35
C THR A 357 1.33 -8.17 16.46
N ASN A 358 0.51 -7.35 15.77
CA ASN A 358 1.00 -6.24 14.95
C ASN A 358 1.79 -5.21 15.78
N ALA A 359 1.32 -4.86 16.97
CA ALA A 359 2.03 -3.96 17.88
C ALA A 359 3.37 -4.54 18.38
N ILE A 360 3.42 -5.84 18.68
CA ILE A 360 4.67 -6.52 19.06
C ILE A 360 5.67 -6.52 17.90
N GLN A 361 5.23 -6.77 16.66
CA GLN A 361 6.13 -6.73 15.49
C GLN A 361 6.80 -5.36 15.32
N VAL A 362 6.04 -4.26 15.47
CA VAL A 362 6.59 -2.90 15.44
C VAL A 362 7.50 -2.63 16.65
N LEU A 363 7.16 -3.16 17.82
CA LEU A 363 7.98 -3.02 19.03
C LEU A 363 9.34 -3.72 18.88
N GLU A 364 9.42 -4.89 18.24
CA GLU A 364 10.67 -5.59 17.99
C GLU A 364 11.61 -4.78 17.06
N GLN A 365 11.06 -4.12 16.03
CA GLN A 365 11.83 -3.18 15.21
C GLN A 365 12.40 -2.03 16.04
N PHE A 366 11.58 -1.45 16.90
CA PHE A 366 12.01 -0.36 17.78
C PHE A 366 13.13 -0.81 18.73
N LYS A 367 13.01 -1.99 19.36
CA LYS A 367 14.04 -2.55 20.23
C LYS A 367 15.36 -2.75 19.49
N MET A 368 15.32 -3.34 18.28
CA MET A 368 16.51 -3.58 17.47
C MET A 368 17.16 -2.27 17.03
N LYS A 369 16.39 -1.30 16.51
CA LYS A 369 16.93 0.03 16.16
C LYS A 369 17.50 0.75 17.38
N MET A 370 16.87 0.62 18.56
CA MET A 370 17.40 1.22 19.79
C MET A 370 18.76 0.62 20.16
N THR A 371 18.90 -0.70 20.10
CA THR A 371 20.17 -1.39 20.36
C THR A 371 21.24 -0.96 19.38
N GLN A 372 20.94 -0.99 18.07
CA GLN A 372 21.86 -0.53 17.02
C GLN A 372 22.29 0.92 17.25
N LYS A 373 21.35 1.83 17.57
CA LYS A 373 21.68 3.24 17.82
C LYS A 373 22.53 3.40 19.08
N LYS A 374 22.29 2.61 20.12
CA LYS A 374 23.10 2.61 21.35
C LYS A 374 24.53 2.16 21.09
N GLU A 375 24.73 1.16 20.23
CA GLU A 375 26.05 0.62 19.89
C GLU A 375 26.85 1.54 18.96
N THR A 376 26.16 2.26 18.07
CA THR A 376 26.79 3.14 17.06
C THR A 376 26.93 4.59 17.52
N THR A 377 26.25 5.00 18.59
CA THR A 377 26.35 6.35 19.17
C THR A 377 27.33 6.35 20.35
N LEU A 378 28.03 7.46 20.55
CA LEU A 378 28.82 7.65 21.77
C LEU A 378 27.91 7.51 23.00
N SER A 379 28.29 6.66 23.94
CA SER A 379 27.42 6.24 25.05
C SER A 379 26.85 7.39 25.89
N PHE A 380 27.59 8.50 26.02
CA PHE A 380 27.15 9.70 26.74
C PHE A 380 26.18 10.60 25.96
N LEU A 381 26.06 10.41 24.64
CA LEU A 381 25.09 11.10 23.78
C LEU A 381 23.82 10.28 23.56
N PHE A 382 23.85 8.97 23.87
CA PHE A 382 22.69 8.12 23.78
C PHE A 382 21.79 8.28 25.01
N THR A 383 20.56 8.76 24.79
CA THR A 383 19.51 8.75 25.81
C THR A 383 18.40 7.82 25.33
N PRO A 384 18.06 6.75 26.08
CA PRO A 384 16.99 5.85 25.67
C PRO A 384 15.66 6.60 25.66
N TYR A 385 14.83 6.32 24.66
CA TYR A 385 13.47 6.85 24.62
C TYR A 385 12.62 6.15 25.67
N HIS A 386 12.36 6.80 26.80
CA HIS A 386 11.44 6.28 27.80
C HIS A 386 10.00 6.54 27.34
N VAL A 387 9.27 5.50 26.94
CA VAL A 387 7.84 5.56 26.56
C VAL A 387 6.99 6.28 27.62
N VAL A 388 7.37 6.14 28.90
CA VAL A 388 6.75 6.85 30.02
C VAL A 388 6.94 8.36 29.95
N LEU A 389 8.12 8.87 29.56
CA LEU A 389 8.34 10.31 29.37
C LEU A 389 7.58 10.85 28.15
N GLY A 390 7.41 10.04 27.10
CA GLY A 390 6.56 10.37 25.96
C GLY A 390 5.09 10.52 26.35
N PHE A 391 4.56 9.57 27.12
CA PHE A 391 3.18 9.62 27.62
C PHE A 391 2.97 10.77 28.62
N VAL A 392 3.90 10.99 29.56
CA VAL A 392 3.88 12.13 30.49
C VAL A 392 4.01 13.45 29.74
N GLY A 393 4.86 13.53 28.71
CA GLY A 393 5.01 14.71 27.87
C GLY A 393 3.74 15.02 27.07
N TRP A 394 3.12 14.00 26.48
CA TRP A 394 1.88 14.16 25.70
C TRP A 394 0.69 14.53 26.59
N THR A 395 0.52 13.85 27.72
CA THR A 395 -0.51 14.21 28.71
C THR A 395 -0.27 15.60 29.29
N SER A 396 0.97 15.99 29.57
CA SER A 396 1.31 17.36 30.00
C SER A 396 1.00 18.38 28.91
N TYR A 397 1.30 18.09 27.65
CA TYR A 397 0.99 18.97 26.51
C TYR A 397 -0.52 19.15 26.34
N VAL A 398 -1.30 18.07 26.39
CA VAL A 398 -2.77 18.12 26.32
C VAL A 398 -3.36 18.88 27.51
N VAL A 399 -2.85 18.65 28.72
CA VAL A 399 -3.27 19.40 29.92
C VAL A 399 -2.95 20.89 29.77
N LEU A 400 -1.76 21.26 29.26
CA LEU A 400 -1.40 22.65 28.99
C LEU A 400 -2.28 23.29 27.91
N LEU A 401 -2.63 22.54 26.87
CA LEU A 401 -3.56 22.97 25.84
C LEU A 401 -4.93 23.26 26.44
N ILE A 402 -5.51 22.31 27.18
CA ILE A 402 -6.80 22.45 27.86
C ILE A 402 -6.77 23.64 28.84
N LEU A 403 -5.71 23.78 29.66
CA LEU A 403 -5.55 24.92 30.56
C LEU A 403 -5.46 26.24 29.79
N LYS A 404 -4.75 26.29 28.66
CA LYS A 404 -4.70 27.49 27.79
C LYS A 404 -6.08 27.84 27.22
N THR A 405 -6.87 26.85 26.79
CA THR A 405 -8.22 27.08 26.25
C THR A 405 -9.22 27.48 27.33
N HIS A 406 -9.11 26.94 28.55
CA HIS A 406 -10.11 27.12 29.62
C HIS A 406 -9.75 28.20 30.65
N ALA A 407 -8.49 28.58 30.80
CA ALA A 407 -8.07 29.61 31.78
C ALA A 407 -8.12 31.04 31.22
N SER A 408 -8.64 31.26 30.01
CA SER A 408 -8.72 32.58 29.36
C SER A 408 -7.41 33.39 29.45
N LEU A 409 -6.26 32.72 29.34
CA LEU A 409 -4.93 33.36 29.26
C LEU A 409 -4.70 34.01 27.89
N ASN A 410 -5.69 34.76 27.41
CA ASN A 410 -5.53 35.78 26.38
C ASN A 410 -5.59 37.14 27.08
N ARG A 411 -4.45 37.62 27.57
CA ARG A 411 -4.24 39.08 27.64
C ARG A 411 -3.83 39.54 26.25
N HIS A 412 -4.80 39.85 25.40
CA HIS A 412 -4.57 40.84 24.37
C HIS A 412 -4.62 42.23 25.03
N PRO A 413 -3.65 43.12 24.76
CA PRO A 413 -3.79 44.51 25.16
C PRO A 413 -4.97 45.13 24.40
N ASN A 414 -5.87 45.78 25.13
CA ASN A 414 -6.95 46.60 24.60
C ASN A 414 -6.41 47.61 23.58
N LEU A 415 -6.87 47.50 22.33
CA LEU A 415 -6.86 48.59 21.36
C LEU A 415 -8.29 49.00 21.07
N THR A 416 -8.96 49.55 22.08
CA THR A 416 -10.09 50.45 21.88
C THR A 416 -9.55 51.87 21.75
N GLY A 417 -9.56 52.41 20.53
CA GLY A 417 -9.31 53.83 20.33
C GLY A 417 -8.78 54.21 18.95
N GLN A 418 -9.61 54.11 17.90
CA GLN A 418 -9.85 55.19 16.94
C GLN A 418 -10.84 54.75 15.87
N VAL A 419 -12.10 55.09 16.12
CA VAL A 419 -13.10 55.27 15.06
C VAL A 419 -12.75 56.58 14.34
N ARG A 420 -12.38 56.51 13.06
CA ARG A 420 -12.60 57.61 12.11
C ARG A 420 -13.14 57.03 10.81
N THR A 421 -14.44 57.24 10.65
CA THR A 421 -15.20 57.30 9.41
C THR A 421 -14.44 58.03 8.30
N TYR A 422 -14.43 57.50 7.07
CA TYR A 422 -14.72 58.28 5.86
C TYR A 422 -15.18 57.37 4.71
N SER A 423 -16.39 57.69 4.26
CA SER A 423 -17.16 57.34 3.07
C SER A 423 -16.42 56.97 1.76
N SER A 424 -17.01 56.00 1.05
CA SER A 424 -16.92 55.78 -0.40
C SER A 424 -17.28 57.04 -1.21
N PRO A 425 -16.84 57.14 -2.48
CA PRO A 425 -17.79 56.88 -3.57
C PRO A 425 -17.21 56.22 -4.84
N CYS A 426 -18.06 55.37 -5.42
CA CYS A 426 -18.45 55.16 -6.83
C CYS A 426 -17.56 55.59 -8.04
N HIS A 427 -17.62 54.71 -9.07
CA HIS A 427 -17.31 54.87 -10.52
C HIS A 427 -15.81 54.99 -10.90
N SER A 428 -15.28 54.38 -11.97
CA SER A 428 -15.84 54.06 -13.29
C SER A 428 -15.12 52.87 -14.00
N LYS A 429 -15.85 52.23 -14.90
CA LYS A 429 -15.39 51.36 -16.00
C LYS A 429 -14.19 51.95 -16.76
N PHE A 430 -13.28 51.12 -17.26
CA PHE A 430 -12.75 51.24 -18.63
C PHE A 430 -12.17 49.89 -19.12
N HIS A 431 -12.82 49.34 -20.15
CA HIS A 431 -12.24 48.39 -21.09
C HIS A 431 -11.27 49.16 -22.00
N GLN A 432 -10.16 48.53 -22.41
CA GLN A 432 -9.62 48.77 -23.75
C GLN A 432 -8.80 47.56 -24.22
N HIS A 433 -9.30 46.95 -25.28
CA HIS A 433 -8.51 46.22 -26.26
C HIS A 433 -7.67 47.20 -27.07
N ILE A 434 -6.40 46.88 -27.29
CA ILE A 434 -5.75 46.86 -28.61
C ILE A 434 -4.92 45.58 -28.66
#